data_AF-A0A2U1KUU7-F1
#
_entry.id   AF-A0A2U1KUU7-F1
#
_cell.length_a   1.000
_cell.length_b   1.000
_cell.length_c   1.000
_cell.angle_alpha   90.00
_cell.angle_beta   90.00
_cell.angle_gamma   90.00
#
_symmetry.space_group_name_H-M   'P 1'
#
loop_
_entity.id
_entity.type
_entity.pdbx_description
1 polymer ?
#
loop_
_entity_poly.entity_id
_entity_poly.type
_entity_poly.pdbx_seq_one_letter_code
_entity_poly.pdbx_strand_id
1 'polypeptide(L)'
;MIKDSDHSIVEDGYVPENDVDYDYEISERCKKRKTNLMKKECNLHDPLDVFGFDIMLIILSHLDARSVATALLVSIGWRSVASSDTIWSKKCEELWAGKAHLPRLPRVEGLSKLSAFSLSVKDGKREAPEYWRNLDPFWIGTEPSMRRYFHQDGSQTADPGDKVWGGHESCYSIVTSFTADGKMRKHYVRINRWPQMSICRRPDYGWEMSNFLYSYSSVPDAYKKGGTGPCLHVL
;
A
#
# COMPACT_ATOMS: atom_id res chain seq x y z
N MET A 1 44.31 34.13 66.98
CA MET A 1 43.15 33.25 67.22
C MET A 1 42.71 32.68 65.89
N ILE A 2 42.25 31.43 65.92
CA ILE A 2 41.90 30.52 64.82
C ILE A 2 43.08 29.63 64.39
N LYS A 3 42.81 28.35 64.58
CA LYS A 3 43.63 27.14 64.46
C LYS A 3 43.45 26.53 63.05
N ASP A 4 44.17 25.43 62.89
CA ASP A 4 43.79 24.22 62.15
C ASP A 4 44.37 24.07 60.76
N SER A 5 44.76 22.88 60.32
CA SER A 5 45.21 21.62 60.92
C SER A 5 45.56 20.75 59.71
N ASP A 6 46.58 19.91 59.85
CA ASP A 6 47.01 18.93 58.85
C ASP A 6 45.84 18.09 58.30
N HIS A 7 45.77 17.94 56.98
CA HIS A 7 45.06 16.83 56.36
C HIS A 7 45.97 16.07 55.39
N SER A 8 46.39 14.91 55.89
CA SER A 8 47.03 13.81 55.19
C SER A 8 46.18 13.28 54.04
N ILE A 9 46.85 12.99 52.93
CA ILE A 9 46.35 12.39 51.69
C ILE A 9 45.90 10.94 51.96
N VAL A 10 44.68 10.60 51.56
CA VAL A 10 44.19 9.22 51.47
C VAL A 10 44.39 8.77 50.01
N GLU A 11 45.19 7.72 49.81
CA GLU A 11 45.25 6.98 48.55
C GLU A 11 43.96 6.18 48.37
N ASP A 12 43.15 6.54 47.37
CA ASP A 12 42.13 5.64 46.84
C ASP A 12 42.71 4.89 45.64
N GLY A 13 42.81 3.57 45.79
CA GLY A 13 43.29 2.66 44.76
C GLY A 13 42.32 2.58 43.59
N TYR A 14 42.77 3.05 42.42
CA TYR A 14 42.14 2.75 41.14
C TYR A 14 42.95 1.67 40.44
N VAL A 15 42.42 0.46 40.39
CA VAL A 15 42.92 -0.64 39.54
C VAL A 15 42.24 -0.50 38.18
N PRO A 16 42.97 -0.30 37.07
CA PRO A 16 42.33 -0.29 35.75
C PRO A 16 41.84 -1.70 35.43
N GLU A 17 40.52 -1.85 35.28
CA GLU A 17 39.94 -3.02 34.64
C GLU A 17 40.51 -3.16 33.22
N ASN A 18 40.75 -4.40 32.80
CA ASN A 18 41.23 -4.72 31.47
C ASN A 18 40.22 -4.23 30.43
N ASP A 19 40.50 -3.08 29.81
CA ASP A 19 39.86 -2.63 28.57
C ASP A 19 40.25 -3.61 27.47
N VAL A 20 39.43 -4.66 27.33
CA VAL A 20 39.46 -5.52 26.16
C VAL A 20 39.02 -4.65 24.99
N ASP A 21 39.97 -4.28 24.14
CA ASP A 21 39.78 -3.44 22.95
C ASP A 21 38.83 -4.13 21.95
N TYR A 22 37.52 -3.92 22.18
CA TYR A 22 36.42 -4.48 21.38
C TYR A 22 36.53 -4.10 19.90
N ASP A 23 37.15 -2.96 19.58
CA ASP A 23 37.31 -2.49 18.21
C ASP A 23 38.42 -3.26 17.47
N TYR A 24 39.47 -3.68 18.17
CA TYR A 24 40.53 -4.52 17.60
C TYR A 24 40.05 -5.92 17.22
N GLU A 25 39.25 -6.57 18.08
CA GLU A 25 38.69 -7.90 17.80
C GLU A 25 37.67 -7.90 16.65
N ILE A 26 36.84 -6.86 16.53
CA ILE A 26 35.90 -6.71 15.40
C ILE A 26 36.68 -6.57 14.08
N SER A 27 37.76 -5.79 14.07
CA SER A 27 38.65 -5.60 12.92
C SER A 27 39.28 -6.93 12.47
N GLU A 28 39.84 -7.72 13.38
CA GLU A 28 40.44 -9.02 13.04
C GLU A 28 39.40 -10.04 12.60
N ARG A 29 38.20 -10.05 13.20
CA ARG A 29 37.11 -10.94 12.77
C ARG A 29 36.58 -10.58 11.39
N CYS A 30 36.54 -9.29 11.04
CA CYS A 30 36.22 -8.79 9.69
C CYS A 30 37.31 -9.13 8.68
N LYS A 31 38.59 -9.01 9.04
CA LYS A 31 39.73 -9.39 8.19
C LYS A 31 39.80 -10.91 7.96
N LYS A 32 39.55 -11.72 9.01
CA LYS A 32 39.54 -13.19 8.97
C LYS A 32 38.33 -13.74 8.20
N ARG A 33 37.18 -13.04 8.25
CA ARG A 33 36.04 -13.29 7.35
C ARG A 33 36.36 -12.94 5.90
N LYS A 34 37.04 -11.81 5.63
CA LYS A 34 37.49 -11.45 4.28
C LYS A 34 38.48 -12.48 3.71
N THR A 35 39.48 -12.91 4.48
CA THR A 35 40.48 -13.90 4.02
C THR A 35 39.91 -15.30 3.84
N ASN A 36 38.92 -15.72 4.65
CA ASN A 36 38.23 -17.00 4.42
C ASN A 36 37.20 -16.94 3.28
N LEU A 37 36.57 -15.78 3.03
CA LEU A 37 35.65 -15.60 1.90
C LEU A 37 36.40 -15.56 0.56
N MET A 38 37.60 -14.95 0.53
CA MET A 38 38.45 -14.94 -0.67
C MET A 38 39.13 -16.28 -0.96
N LYS A 39 39.17 -17.21 -0.01
CA LYS A 39 39.74 -18.56 -0.23
C LYS A 39 38.78 -19.55 -0.87
N LYS A 40 37.55 -19.13 -1.17
CA LYS A 40 36.54 -19.90 -1.93
C LYS A 40 36.16 -19.14 -3.20
N GLU A 41 37.16 -18.75 -3.99
CA GLU A 41 36.97 -18.33 -5.38
C GLU A 41 36.49 -19.54 -6.20
N CYS A 42 35.18 -19.78 -6.14
CA CYS A 42 34.49 -20.31 -7.29
C CYS A 42 34.62 -19.25 -8.40
N ASN A 43 34.90 -19.62 -9.65
CA ASN A 43 34.86 -18.73 -10.82
C ASN A 43 33.43 -18.20 -11.07
N LEU A 44 32.84 -17.46 -10.13
CA LEU A 44 31.55 -16.79 -10.28
C LEU A 44 31.84 -15.39 -10.79
N HIS A 45 31.91 -15.27 -12.12
CA HIS A 45 31.87 -13.97 -12.78
C HIS A 45 30.51 -13.30 -12.50
N ASP A 46 30.51 -11.97 -12.32
CA ASP A 46 29.27 -11.20 -12.19
C ASP A 46 28.43 -11.44 -13.47
N PRO A 47 27.18 -11.90 -13.34
CA PRO A 47 26.27 -12.07 -14.49
C PRO A 47 26.16 -10.82 -15.35
N LEU A 48 26.30 -9.63 -14.77
CA LEU A 48 26.29 -8.38 -15.51
C LEU A 48 27.52 -8.22 -16.41
N ASP A 49 28.69 -8.64 -15.95
CA ASP A 49 29.93 -8.60 -16.75
C ASP A 49 29.91 -9.64 -17.87
N VAL A 50 29.27 -10.79 -17.64
CA VAL A 50 29.18 -11.90 -18.60
C VAL A 50 28.11 -11.63 -19.66
N PHE A 51 26.90 -11.25 -19.24
CA PHE A 51 25.75 -11.12 -20.13
C PHE A 51 25.59 -9.71 -20.71
N GLY A 52 26.20 -8.70 -20.09
CA GLY A 52 26.06 -7.31 -20.47
C GLY A 52 24.68 -6.72 -20.13
N PHE A 53 24.54 -5.44 -20.45
CA PHE A 53 23.37 -4.63 -20.07
C PHE A 53 22.05 -5.17 -20.64
N ASP A 54 22.01 -5.47 -21.94
CA ASP A 54 20.76 -5.79 -22.65
C ASP A 54 20.15 -7.12 -22.18
N ILE A 55 20.98 -8.15 -22.03
CA ILE A 55 20.52 -9.46 -21.56
C ILE A 55 20.11 -9.38 -20.09
N MET A 56 20.86 -8.68 -19.24
CA MET A 56 20.46 -8.45 -17.86
C MET A 56 19.15 -7.66 -17.76
N LEU A 57 18.92 -6.69 -18.65
CA LEU A 57 17.67 -5.95 -18.70
C LEU A 57 16.48 -6.88 -18.99
N ILE A 58 16.63 -7.79 -19.96
CA ILE A 58 15.61 -8.79 -20.29
C ILE A 58 15.35 -9.67 -19.06
N ILE A 59 16.39 -10.23 -18.44
CA ILE A 59 16.27 -11.10 -17.27
C ILE A 59 15.52 -10.39 -16.14
N LEU A 60 15.95 -9.18 -15.77
CA LEU A 60 15.34 -8.41 -14.69
C LEU A 60 13.89 -7.99 -15.02
N SER A 61 13.55 -7.78 -16.30
CA SER A 61 12.18 -7.43 -16.71
C SER A 61 11.14 -8.53 -16.44
N HIS A 62 11.60 -9.78 -16.32
CA HIS A 62 10.75 -10.93 -15.99
C HIS A 62 10.54 -11.14 -14.49
N LEU A 63 11.33 -10.49 -13.64
CA LEU A 63 11.21 -10.61 -12.19
C LEU A 63 10.03 -9.77 -11.65
N ASP A 64 9.58 -10.06 -10.44
CA ASP A 64 8.59 -9.24 -9.74
C ASP A 64 9.22 -7.95 -9.20
N ALA A 65 8.39 -6.95 -8.89
CA ALA A 65 8.85 -5.62 -8.49
C ALA A 65 9.74 -5.65 -7.23
N ARG A 66 9.51 -6.58 -6.30
CA ARG A 66 10.33 -6.71 -5.08
C ARG A 66 11.73 -7.21 -5.42
N SER A 67 11.84 -8.23 -6.26
CA SER A 67 13.13 -8.78 -6.69
C SER A 67 13.95 -7.76 -7.49
N VAL A 68 13.31 -7.01 -8.40
CA VAL A 68 13.97 -5.90 -9.12
C VAL A 68 14.42 -4.81 -8.14
N ALA A 69 13.60 -4.46 -7.14
CA ALA A 69 13.99 -3.49 -6.12
C ALA A 69 15.21 -3.95 -5.31
N THR A 70 15.34 -5.25 -5.01
CA THR A 70 16.54 -5.78 -4.35
C THR A 70 17.77 -5.76 -5.24
N ALA A 71 17.62 -5.94 -6.56
CA ALA A 71 18.72 -5.81 -7.53
C ALA A 71 19.37 -4.41 -7.52
N LEU A 72 18.60 -3.35 -7.20
CA LEU A 72 19.13 -1.99 -7.03
C LEU A 72 20.17 -1.86 -5.91
N LEU A 73 20.22 -2.83 -4.98
CA LEU A 73 21.10 -2.81 -3.81
C LEU A 73 22.36 -3.68 -3.98
N VAL A 74 22.46 -4.42 -5.10
CA VAL A 74 23.57 -5.36 -5.34
C VAL A 74 24.87 -4.63 -5.64
N SER A 75 24.88 -3.78 -6.67
CA SER A 75 26.05 -2.99 -7.09
C SER A 75 25.63 -1.78 -7.92
N ILE A 76 26.57 -0.88 -8.24
CA ILE A 76 26.31 0.29 -9.10
C ILE A 76 25.89 -0.15 -10.50
N GLY A 77 26.55 -1.17 -11.07
CA GLY A 77 26.20 -1.71 -12.39
C GLY A 77 24.79 -2.30 -12.40
N TRP A 78 24.46 -3.13 -11.40
CA TRP A 78 23.12 -3.70 -11.26
C TRP A 78 22.06 -2.63 -11.03
N ARG A 79 22.36 -1.59 -10.25
CA ARG A 79 21.46 -0.44 -10.07
C ARG A 79 21.18 0.28 -11.39
N SER A 80 22.18 0.45 -12.26
CA SER A 80 21.98 1.04 -13.59
C SER A 80 20.91 0.29 -14.38
N VAL A 81 21.05 -1.03 -14.52
CA VAL A 81 20.07 -1.87 -15.24
C VAL A 81 18.72 -1.90 -14.52
N ALA A 82 18.73 -2.17 -13.21
CA ALA A 82 17.52 -2.36 -12.41
C ALA A 82 16.72 -1.07 -12.22
N SER A 83 17.30 0.11 -12.45
CA SER A 83 16.60 1.40 -12.42
C SER A 83 15.93 1.77 -13.74
N SER A 84 16.10 0.96 -14.80
CA SER A 84 15.59 1.25 -16.13
C SER A 84 14.08 1.44 -16.17
N ASP A 85 13.65 2.53 -16.80
CA ASP A 85 12.24 2.84 -17.01
C ASP A 85 11.51 1.79 -17.87
N THR A 86 12.22 1.00 -18.68
CA THR A 86 11.62 -0.10 -19.43
C THR A 86 11.06 -1.18 -18.50
N ILE A 87 11.78 -1.51 -17.42
CA ILE A 87 11.31 -2.48 -16.41
C ILE A 87 10.16 -1.86 -15.62
N TRP A 88 10.37 -0.66 -15.08
CA TRP A 88 9.42 -0.05 -14.16
C TRP A 88 8.14 0.46 -14.83
N SER A 89 8.15 0.71 -16.15
CA SER A 89 6.92 1.01 -16.90
C SER A 89 5.92 -0.14 -16.80
N LYS A 90 6.36 -1.36 -17.09
CA LYS A 90 5.52 -2.56 -16.98
C LYS A 90 5.06 -2.81 -15.54
N LYS A 91 5.94 -2.61 -14.56
CA LYS A 91 5.58 -2.74 -13.14
C LYS A 91 4.56 -1.69 -12.69
N CYS A 92 4.65 -0.47 -13.21
CA CYS A 92 3.63 0.55 -12.98
C CYS A 92 2.29 0.13 -13.57
N GLU A 93 2.27 -0.35 -14.82
CA GLU A 93 1.04 -0.85 -15.46
C GLU A 93 0.40 -1.99 -14.66
N GLU A 94 1.20 -2.97 -14.23
CA GLU A 94 0.77 -4.06 -13.35
C GLU A 94 0.22 -3.52 -12.02
N LEU A 95 0.92 -2.58 -11.37
CA LEU A 95 0.51 -1.97 -10.10
C LEU A 95 -0.76 -1.13 -10.22
N TRP A 96 -1.00 -0.55 -11.39
CA TRP A 96 -2.11 0.34 -11.69
C TRP A 96 -3.30 -0.38 -12.32
N ALA A 97 -3.13 -1.64 -12.74
CA ALA A 97 -4.19 -2.47 -13.27
C ALA A 97 -5.34 -2.57 -12.26
N GLY A 98 -6.55 -2.21 -12.69
CA GLY A 98 -7.74 -2.22 -11.84
C GLY A 98 -7.82 -1.09 -10.80
N LYS A 99 -6.80 -0.24 -10.67
CA LYS A 99 -6.88 0.94 -9.79
C LYS A 99 -7.71 2.03 -10.46
N ALA A 100 -8.85 2.36 -9.87
CA ALA A 100 -9.71 3.42 -10.39
C ALA A 100 -9.26 4.84 -9.96
N HIS A 101 -8.27 4.96 -9.06
CA HIS A 101 -7.50 6.19 -8.85
C HIS A 101 -6.02 5.92 -8.97
N LEU A 102 -5.40 6.64 -9.90
CA LEU A 102 -3.95 6.80 -9.96
C LEU A 102 -3.62 8.17 -9.37
N PRO A 103 -2.60 8.28 -8.49
CA PRO A 103 -2.14 9.58 -8.03
C PRO A 103 -1.86 10.49 -9.23
N ARG A 104 -1.97 11.81 -9.09
CA ARG A 104 -1.71 12.74 -10.21
C ARG A 104 -0.25 12.76 -10.66
N LEU A 105 0.66 12.28 -9.79
CA LEU A 105 2.11 12.32 -9.94
C LEU A 105 2.72 11.51 -11.10
N PRO A 106 2.23 10.31 -11.47
CA PRO A 106 2.78 9.54 -12.59
C PRO A 106 2.48 10.13 -13.97
N ARG A 107 1.71 11.23 -14.05
CA ARG A 107 1.41 11.96 -15.29
C ARG A 107 2.31 13.19 -15.50
N VAL A 108 3.20 13.49 -14.56
CA VAL A 108 4.14 14.60 -14.70
C VAL A 108 5.27 14.16 -15.64
N GLU A 109 5.44 14.86 -16.75
CA GLU A 109 6.55 14.63 -17.68
C GLU A 109 7.90 14.80 -16.95
N GLY A 110 8.83 13.87 -17.17
CA GLY A 110 10.17 13.89 -16.57
C GLY A 110 10.35 13.07 -15.30
N LEU A 111 9.31 12.44 -14.76
CA LEU A 111 9.43 11.55 -13.60
C LEU A 111 9.84 10.14 -14.03
N SER A 112 10.92 9.60 -13.46
CA SER A 112 11.30 8.20 -13.70
C SER A 112 10.19 7.24 -13.27
N LYS A 113 10.07 6.12 -13.97
CA LYS A 113 9.06 5.09 -13.69
C LYS A 113 9.31 4.39 -12.38
N LEU A 114 10.58 4.23 -11.98
CA LEU A 114 10.94 3.77 -10.63
C LEU A 114 10.40 4.71 -9.55
N SER A 115 10.58 6.03 -9.72
CA SER A 115 10.02 7.03 -8.79
C SER A 115 8.49 7.01 -8.78
N ALA A 116 7.86 6.91 -9.95
CA ALA A 116 6.41 6.79 -10.08
C ALA A 116 5.87 5.54 -9.37
N PHE A 117 6.54 4.39 -9.51
CA PHE A 117 6.20 3.15 -8.82
C PHE A 117 6.31 3.33 -7.30
N SER A 118 7.45 3.85 -6.82
CA SER A 118 7.71 4.07 -5.39
C SER A 118 6.67 4.99 -4.77
N LEU A 119 6.36 6.11 -5.43
CA LEU A 119 5.32 7.05 -5.00
C LEU A 119 3.94 6.38 -4.99
N SER A 120 3.62 5.57 -6.00
CA SER A 120 2.35 4.84 -6.07
C SER A 120 2.18 3.82 -4.96
N VAL A 121 3.25 3.14 -4.54
CA VAL A 121 3.23 2.22 -3.40
C VAL A 121 3.02 2.98 -2.10
N LYS A 122 3.68 4.13 -1.92
CA LYS A 122 3.47 5.01 -0.75
C LYS A 122 2.05 5.57 -0.72
N ASP A 123 1.52 5.97 -1.86
CA ASP A 123 0.16 6.47 -2.06
C ASP A 123 -0.89 5.43 -1.69
N GLY A 124 -0.68 4.17 -2.09
CA GLY A 124 -1.55 3.05 -1.74
C GLY A 124 -1.58 2.71 -0.24
N LYS A 125 -0.70 3.32 0.57
CA LYS A 125 -0.70 3.21 2.03
C LYS A 125 -1.36 4.41 2.72
N ARG A 126 -2.00 5.31 1.98
CA ARG A 126 -2.74 6.42 2.58
C ARG A 126 -3.86 5.87 3.45
N GLU A 127 -3.82 6.25 4.71
CA GLU A 127 -4.95 6.10 5.61
C GLU A 127 -5.95 7.23 5.33
N ALA A 128 -7.24 6.98 5.59
CA ALA A 128 -8.23 8.05 5.56
C ALA A 128 -7.82 9.17 6.53
N PRO A 129 -7.99 10.46 6.18
CA PRO A 129 -7.70 11.56 7.09
C PRO A 129 -8.41 11.39 8.43
N GLU A 130 -7.79 11.87 9.50
CA GLU A 130 -8.30 11.73 10.87
C GLU A 130 -9.76 12.17 11.01
N TYR A 131 -10.14 13.27 10.37
CA TYR A 131 -11.52 13.73 10.33
C TYR A 131 -12.52 12.63 9.89
N TRP A 132 -12.21 11.90 8.81
CA TRP A 132 -13.07 10.84 8.31
C TRP A 132 -13.03 9.60 9.19
N ARG A 133 -11.86 9.25 9.73
CA ARG A 133 -11.74 8.12 10.68
C ARG A 133 -12.53 8.35 11.96
N ASN A 134 -12.58 9.59 12.45
CA ASN A 134 -13.30 9.95 13.67
C ASN A 134 -14.82 10.08 13.48
N LEU A 135 -15.32 9.97 12.25
CA LEU A 135 -16.75 10.04 11.95
C LEU A 135 -17.32 8.71 11.45
N ASP A 136 -16.48 7.83 10.91
CA ASP A 136 -16.92 6.57 10.34
C ASP A 136 -17.00 5.47 11.43
N PRO A 137 -18.18 4.88 11.67
CA PRO A 137 -18.37 3.89 12.72
C PRO A 137 -17.48 2.65 12.58
N PHE A 138 -17.06 2.26 11.37
CA PHE A 138 -16.12 1.16 11.14
C PHE A 138 -14.74 1.47 11.74
N TRP A 139 -14.23 2.69 11.54
CA TRP A 139 -12.92 3.11 12.05
C TRP A 139 -12.93 3.37 13.55
N ILE A 140 -14.05 3.87 14.10
CA ILE A 140 -14.21 4.09 15.55
C ILE A 140 -14.50 2.76 16.27
N GLY A 141 -14.95 1.73 15.55
CA GLY A 141 -15.33 0.43 16.12
C GLY A 141 -16.69 0.48 16.83
N THR A 142 -17.55 1.43 16.44
CA THR A 142 -18.90 1.59 17.00
C THR A 142 -19.92 1.00 16.03
N GLU A 143 -20.80 0.13 16.52
CA GLU A 143 -22.05 -0.20 15.81
C GLU A 143 -23.15 0.79 16.22
N PRO A 144 -24.14 1.09 15.35
CA PRO A 144 -24.33 0.53 14.01
C PRO A 144 -23.51 1.24 12.93
N SER A 145 -23.13 0.48 11.89
CA SER A 145 -22.63 1.04 10.63
C SER A 145 -23.59 2.10 10.04
N MET A 146 -23.04 3.10 9.33
CA MET A 146 -23.82 4.14 8.65
C MET A 146 -24.77 3.53 7.61
N ARG A 147 -26.03 3.98 7.59
CA ARG A 147 -27.03 3.53 6.61
C ARG A 147 -27.21 4.55 5.50
N ARG A 148 -27.29 4.06 4.26
CA ARG A 148 -27.70 4.84 3.09
C ARG A 148 -28.91 4.16 2.46
N TYR A 149 -29.92 4.95 2.16
CA TYR A 149 -31.16 4.51 1.54
C TYR A 149 -31.17 4.97 0.10
N PHE A 150 -31.30 4.03 -0.83
CA PHE A 150 -31.32 4.28 -2.27
C PHE A 150 -32.79 4.28 -2.74
N HIS A 151 -33.22 5.38 -3.36
CA HIS A 151 -34.60 5.58 -3.81
C HIS A 151 -34.74 5.42 -5.31
N GLN A 152 -35.89 4.94 -5.77
CA GLN A 152 -36.12 4.65 -7.20
C GLN A 152 -35.95 5.86 -8.13
N ASP A 153 -36.14 7.07 -7.62
CA ASP A 153 -35.90 8.33 -8.34
C ASP A 153 -34.41 8.67 -8.52
N GLY A 154 -33.52 7.81 -8.02
CA GLY A 154 -32.07 8.00 -8.06
C GLY A 154 -31.52 8.83 -6.91
N SER A 155 -32.35 9.29 -5.97
CA SER A 155 -31.88 10.01 -4.79
C SER A 155 -31.36 9.06 -3.71
N GLN A 156 -30.63 9.61 -2.75
CA GLN A 156 -30.19 8.90 -1.55
C GLN A 156 -30.55 9.70 -0.30
N THR A 157 -30.88 9.00 0.78
CA THR A 157 -31.01 9.58 2.11
C THR A 157 -30.19 8.79 3.14
N ALA A 158 -30.05 9.34 4.34
CA ALA A 158 -29.39 8.70 5.47
C ALA A 158 -30.26 8.80 6.73
N ASP A 159 -29.80 8.19 7.82
CA ASP A 159 -30.48 8.25 9.12
C ASP A 159 -30.52 9.69 9.67
N PRO A 160 -31.58 10.06 10.42
CA PRO A 160 -31.62 11.34 11.14
C PRO A 160 -30.42 11.47 12.09
N GLY A 161 -29.67 12.57 11.98
CA GLY A 161 -28.51 12.83 12.84
C GLY A 161 -27.21 12.20 12.38
N ASP A 162 -27.16 11.60 11.18
CA ASP A 162 -25.90 11.21 10.55
C ASP A 162 -25.01 12.45 10.33
N LYS A 163 -23.92 12.53 11.10
CA LYS A 163 -22.97 13.65 11.09
C LYS A 163 -22.13 13.74 9.81
N VAL A 164 -22.04 12.64 9.07
CA VAL A 164 -21.37 12.55 7.77
C VAL A 164 -22.32 12.98 6.65
N TRP A 165 -23.63 12.94 6.90
CA TRP A 165 -24.68 13.36 5.98
C TRP A 165 -25.07 14.83 6.17
N GLY A 166 -24.55 15.74 5.33
CA GLY A 166 -24.79 17.16 5.59
C GLY A 166 -24.32 18.18 4.55
N GLY A 167 -24.47 17.91 3.25
CA GLY A 167 -24.12 18.95 2.27
C GLY A 167 -24.22 18.60 0.79
N HIS A 168 -24.44 17.34 0.44
CA HIS A 168 -24.65 16.93 -0.95
C HIS A 168 -25.86 16.02 -1.04
N GLU A 169 -26.90 16.50 -1.72
CA GLU A 169 -27.87 15.61 -2.37
C GLU A 169 -27.08 14.58 -3.17
N SER A 170 -27.11 13.33 -2.73
CA SER A 170 -26.36 12.28 -3.39
C SER A 170 -27.30 11.56 -4.34
N CYS A 171 -27.04 11.69 -5.63
CA CYS A 171 -27.77 10.95 -6.66
C CYS A 171 -26.97 9.71 -7.04
N TYR A 172 -27.63 8.56 -7.13
CA TYR A 172 -27.07 7.40 -7.82
C TYR A 172 -27.70 7.24 -9.19
N SER A 173 -26.93 6.65 -10.11
CA SER A 173 -27.38 6.38 -11.47
C SER A 173 -26.84 5.02 -11.91
N ILE A 174 -27.64 4.30 -12.69
CA ILE A 174 -27.21 3.08 -13.38
C ILE A 174 -26.78 3.49 -14.78
N VAL A 175 -25.48 3.39 -15.06
CA VAL A 175 -24.93 3.72 -16.37
C VAL A 175 -24.85 2.45 -17.20
N THR A 176 -25.66 2.39 -18.24
CA THR A 176 -25.62 1.30 -19.24
C THR A 176 -25.22 1.87 -20.60
N SER A 177 -24.18 1.30 -21.20
CA SER A 177 -23.73 1.66 -22.56
C SER A 177 -23.66 0.43 -23.45
N PHE A 178 -23.94 0.63 -24.74
CA PHE A 178 -23.97 -0.43 -25.76
C PHE A 178 -22.94 -0.15 -26.86
N THR A 179 -22.47 -1.20 -27.54
CA THR A 179 -21.74 -1.09 -28.82
C THR A 179 -22.71 -0.68 -29.93
N ALA A 180 -22.19 -0.29 -31.09
CA ALA A 180 -22.98 -0.12 -32.31
C ALA A 180 -23.76 -1.41 -32.67
N ASP A 181 -23.21 -2.58 -32.33
CA ASP A 181 -23.83 -3.90 -32.55
C ASP A 181 -24.84 -4.30 -31.44
N GLY A 182 -25.19 -3.38 -30.53
CA GLY A 182 -26.15 -3.63 -29.45
C GLY A 182 -25.60 -4.45 -28.27
N LYS A 183 -24.31 -4.81 -28.26
CA LYS A 183 -23.69 -5.53 -27.14
C LYS A 183 -23.43 -4.58 -25.97
N MET A 184 -23.86 -4.94 -24.78
CA MET A 184 -23.60 -4.16 -23.57
C MET A 184 -22.09 -4.04 -23.32
N ARG A 185 -21.58 -2.80 -23.29
CA ARG A 185 -20.17 -2.47 -23.04
C ARG A 185 -19.89 -2.25 -21.56
N LYS A 186 -20.77 -1.50 -20.89
CA LYS A 186 -20.64 -1.16 -19.47
C LYS A 186 -22.01 -1.13 -18.82
N HIS A 187 -22.10 -1.68 -17.62
CA HIS A 187 -23.27 -1.63 -16.75
C HIS A 187 -22.78 -1.52 -15.31
N TYR A 188 -22.91 -0.34 -14.71
CA TYR A 188 -22.37 -0.05 -13.38
C TYR A 188 -23.22 1.00 -12.65
N VAL A 189 -23.14 0.99 -11.33
CA VAL A 189 -23.70 2.06 -10.49
C VAL A 189 -22.65 3.15 -10.29
N ARG A 190 -23.12 4.40 -10.33
CA ARG A 190 -22.32 5.59 -10.03
C ARG A 190 -23.06 6.47 -9.05
N ILE A 191 -22.37 6.87 -7.98
CA ILE A 191 -22.84 7.88 -7.02
C ILE A 191 -22.21 9.22 -7.40
N ASN A 192 -23.03 10.26 -7.61
CA ASN A 192 -22.60 11.59 -8.05
C ASN A 192 -21.63 11.51 -9.25
N ARG A 193 -20.47 12.17 -9.14
CA ARG A 193 -19.36 12.10 -10.10
C ARG A 193 -18.23 11.19 -9.61
N TRP A 194 -18.50 10.34 -8.63
CA TRP A 194 -17.49 9.46 -8.04
C TRP A 194 -17.19 8.28 -8.99
N PRO A 195 -16.07 7.56 -8.77
CA PRO A 195 -15.69 6.44 -9.61
C PRO A 195 -16.76 5.36 -9.71
N GLN A 196 -16.75 4.62 -10.83
CA GLN A 196 -17.67 3.50 -11.05
C GLN A 196 -17.59 2.49 -9.90
N MET A 197 -18.74 1.94 -9.53
CA MET A 197 -18.84 0.89 -8.52
C MET A 197 -19.06 -0.45 -9.19
N SER A 198 -18.33 -1.47 -8.73
CA SER A 198 -18.67 -2.86 -9.00
C SER A 198 -19.79 -3.32 -8.08
N ILE A 199 -20.68 -4.17 -8.60
CA ILE A 199 -21.80 -4.74 -7.86
C ILE A 199 -21.68 -6.25 -7.93
N CYS A 200 -21.82 -6.94 -6.80
CA CYS A 200 -21.90 -8.38 -6.75
C CYS A 200 -23.05 -8.83 -5.85
N ARG A 201 -23.56 -10.04 -6.12
CA ARG A 201 -24.51 -10.72 -5.24
C ARG A 201 -23.74 -11.52 -4.20
N ARG A 202 -24.17 -11.43 -2.95
CA ARG A 202 -23.62 -12.20 -1.84
C ARG A 202 -24.38 -13.53 -1.68
N PRO A 203 -23.79 -14.55 -1.03
CA PRO A 203 -24.46 -15.84 -0.79
C PRO A 203 -25.77 -15.72 0.00
N ASP A 204 -25.90 -14.68 0.83
CA ASP A 204 -27.11 -14.37 1.60
C ASP A 204 -28.21 -13.67 0.78
N TYR A 205 -28.15 -13.70 -0.55
CA TYR A 205 -29.05 -12.95 -1.45
C TYR A 205 -29.02 -11.43 -1.24
N GLY A 206 -28.06 -10.92 -0.48
CA GLY A 206 -27.73 -9.52 -0.42
C GLY A 206 -26.96 -9.07 -1.66
N TRP A 207 -26.53 -7.82 -1.64
CA TRP A 207 -25.59 -7.26 -2.60
C TRP A 207 -24.49 -6.52 -1.86
N GLU A 208 -23.34 -6.44 -2.53
CA GLU A 208 -22.27 -5.54 -2.17
C GLU A 208 -21.98 -4.63 -3.36
N MET A 209 -21.81 -3.34 -3.10
CA MET A 209 -21.36 -2.36 -4.07
C MET A 209 -20.11 -1.69 -3.54
N SER A 210 -19.01 -1.83 -4.25
CA SER A 210 -17.73 -1.31 -3.77
C SER A 210 -16.90 -0.71 -4.90
N ASN A 211 -16.02 0.19 -4.50
CA ASN A 211 -14.84 0.57 -5.26
C ASN A 211 -13.69 0.77 -4.27
N PHE A 212 -12.59 1.36 -4.73
CA PHE A 212 -11.42 1.62 -3.91
C PHE A 212 -11.59 2.71 -2.82
N LEU A 213 -12.72 3.44 -2.80
CA LEU A 213 -12.99 4.51 -1.83
C LEU A 213 -14.04 4.11 -0.79
N TYR A 214 -15.07 3.36 -1.18
CA TYR A 214 -16.19 3.04 -0.32
C TYR A 214 -16.76 1.65 -0.66
N SER A 215 -17.29 0.98 0.37
CA SER A 215 -18.05 -0.25 0.23
C SER A 215 -19.41 -0.09 0.89
N TYR A 216 -20.46 -0.51 0.19
CA TYR A 216 -21.81 -0.62 0.69
C TYR A 216 -22.23 -2.08 0.64
N SER A 217 -22.85 -2.52 1.72
CA SER A 217 -23.41 -3.85 1.84
C SER A 217 -24.89 -3.74 2.15
N SER A 218 -25.72 -4.50 1.44
CA SER A 218 -27.15 -4.53 1.72
C SER A 218 -27.43 -5.04 3.12
N VAL A 219 -28.35 -4.38 3.82
CA VAL A 219 -28.94 -4.90 5.05
C VAL A 219 -30.09 -5.85 4.67
N PRO A 220 -30.15 -7.07 5.20
CA PRO A 220 -31.26 -7.98 4.92
C PRO A 220 -32.61 -7.33 5.25
N ASP A 221 -33.51 -7.32 4.29
CA ASP A 221 -34.84 -6.75 4.39
C ASP A 221 -35.90 -7.62 3.68
N ALA A 222 -35.73 -8.95 3.77
CA ALA A 222 -36.59 -9.96 3.15
C ALA A 222 -38.09 -9.86 3.53
N TYR A 223 -38.39 -9.19 4.64
CA TYR A 223 -39.76 -8.90 5.07
C TYR A 223 -40.46 -7.83 4.19
N LYS A 224 -39.72 -7.06 3.40
CA LYS A 224 -40.26 -6.05 2.49
C LYS A 224 -40.56 -6.67 1.13
N LYS A 225 -41.67 -6.23 0.52
CA LYS A 225 -41.99 -6.59 -0.86
C LYS A 225 -40.88 -6.11 -1.80
N GLY A 226 -40.19 -7.06 -2.45
CA GLY A 226 -39.03 -6.76 -3.30
C GLY A 226 -37.71 -6.52 -2.56
N GLY A 227 -37.64 -6.89 -1.28
CA GLY A 227 -36.43 -6.76 -0.45
C GLY A 227 -35.29 -7.69 -0.84
N THR A 228 -34.16 -7.46 -0.19
CA THR A 228 -32.90 -8.21 -0.28
C THR A 228 -32.79 -9.21 0.88
N GLY A 229 -32.16 -10.35 0.63
CA GLY A 229 -32.03 -11.42 1.63
C GLY A 229 -32.94 -12.61 1.37
N PRO A 230 -32.69 -13.75 2.05
CA PRO A 230 -33.48 -14.96 1.88
C PRO A 230 -34.88 -14.75 2.48
N CYS A 231 -35.93 -15.16 1.76
CA CYS A 231 -37.27 -15.27 2.35
C CYS A 231 -37.21 -16.27 3.50
N LEU A 232 -37.21 -15.79 4.74
CA LEU A 232 -37.49 -16.66 5.88
C LEU A 232 -38.96 -17.05 5.75
N HIS A 233 -39.22 -18.26 5.23
CA HIS A 233 -40.51 -18.89 5.45
C HIS A 233 -40.67 -19.06 6.96
N VAL A 234 -41.55 -18.26 7.55
CA VAL A 234 -42.00 -18.48 8.92
C VAL A 234 -42.71 -19.84 8.90
N LEU A 235 -42.10 -20.84 9.53
CA LEU A 235 -42.75 -22.13 9.84
C LEU A 235 -43.77 -21.92 10.96
#